data_AF-A0A1I7MEW1-F1
#
_entry.id   AF-A0A1I7MEW1-F1
#
_cell.length_a   1.000
_cell.length_b   1.000
_cell.length_c   1.000
_cell.angle_alpha   90.00
_cell.angle_beta   90.00
_cell.angle_gamma   90.00
#
_symmetry.space_group_name_H-M   'P 1'
#
loop_
_entity.id
_entity.type
_entity.pdbx_description
1 polymer ?
#
loop_
_entity_poly.entity_id
_entity_poly.type
_entity_poly.pdbx_seq_one_letter_code
_entity_poly.pdbx_strand_id
1 'polypeptide(L)' 'MDVIEDVASYLQIALDESAEDPTAVPRALGVIARSGNMGELARRVGMSRDGLYKALSDQGNPT' A
#
# COMPACT_ATOMS: atom_id res chain seq x y z
N MET A 1 18.55 -7.26 4.56
CA MET A 1 17.31 -7.42 3.77
C MET A 1 16.56 -6.13 3.99
N ASP A 2 16.60 -5.25 2.99
CA ASP A 2 16.05 -3.90 3.11
C ASP A 2 14.51 -3.98 3.16
N VAL A 3 13.89 -3.40 4.19
CA VAL A 3 12.43 -3.43 4.40
C VAL A 3 11.67 -2.85 3.17
N ILE A 4 12.30 -1.96 2.42
CA ILE A 4 11.74 -1.40 1.18
C ILE A 4 11.75 -2.42 0.04
N GLU A 5 12.78 -3.27 -0.06
CA GLU A 5 12.81 -4.35 -1.06
C GLU A 5 11.72 -5.39 -0.77
N ASP A 6 11.50 -5.72 0.51
CA ASP A 6 10.43 -6.63 0.92
C ASP A 6 9.03 -6.08 0.59
N VAL A 7 8.83 -4.78 0.78
CA VAL A 7 7.58 -4.09 0.41
C VAL A 7 7.37 -4.07 -1.11
N ALA A 8 8.43 -3.83 -1.89
CA ALA A 8 8.36 -3.82 -3.34
C ALA A 8 8.03 -5.21 -3.92
N SER A 9 8.70 -6.26 -3.42
CA SER A 9 8.39 -7.64 -3.81
C SER A 9 6.96 -8.04 -3.41
N TYR A 10 6.52 -7.65 -2.22
CA TYR A 10 5.17 -7.95 -1.76
C TYR A 10 4.09 -7.23 -2.59
N LEU A 11 4.33 -5.98 -2.99
CA LEU A 11 3.43 -5.24 -3.89
C LEU A 11 3.42 -5.84 -5.30
N GLN A 12 4.57 -6.30 -5.80
CA GLN A 12 4.65 -6.94 -7.11
C GLN A 12 3.81 -8.21 -7.18
N ILE A 13 3.87 -9.05 -6.14
CA ILE A 13 3.03 -10.25 -6.01
C ILE A 13 1.54 -9.86 -6.01
N ALA A 14 1.17 -8.83 -5.26
CA ALA A 14 -0.21 -8.37 -5.18
C ALA A 14 -0.75 -7.84 -6.52
N LEU A 15 0.11 -7.24 -7.35
CA LEU A 15 -0.23 -6.79 -8.70
C LEU A 15 -0.49 -7.98 -9.63
N ASP A 16 0.35 -9.02 -9.56
CA ASP A 16 0.15 -10.24 -10.36
C ASP A 16 -1.15 -10.96 -9.95
N GLU A 17 -1.41 -11.08 -8.65
CA GLU A 17 -2.66 -11.68 -8.12
C GLU A 17 -3.91 -10.84 -8.46
N SER A 18 -3.77 -9.54 -8.70
CA SER A 18 -4.90 -8.65 -8.98
C SER A 18 -5.63 -8.94 -10.29
N ALA A 19 -4.99 -9.68 -11.20
CA ALA A 19 -5.61 -10.17 -12.42
C ALA A 19 -6.76 -11.15 -12.14
N GLU A 20 -6.69 -11.88 -11.02
CA GLU A 20 -7.67 -12.89 -10.62
C GLU A 20 -8.48 -12.44 -9.38
N ASP A 21 -7.86 -11.66 -8.49
CA ASP A 21 -8.50 -11.10 -7.30
C ASP A 21 -8.25 -9.58 -7.18
N PRO A 22 -9.21 -8.73 -7.56
CA PRO A 22 -9.05 -7.28 -7.48
C PRO A 22 -8.84 -6.74 -6.06
N THR A 23 -9.04 -7.56 -5.01
CA THR A 23 -8.77 -7.19 -3.62
C THR A 23 -7.30 -7.37 -3.20
N ALA A 24 -6.47 -8.03 -4.03
CA ALA A 24 -5.08 -8.34 -3.70
C ALA A 24 -4.23 -7.08 -3.45
N VAL A 25 -4.29 -6.10 -4.36
CA VAL A 25 -3.58 -4.81 -4.23
C VAL A 25 -4.04 -4.02 -2.99
N PRO A 26 -5.35 -3.77 -2.78
CA PRO A 26 -5.84 -3.13 -1.54
C PRO A 26 -5.40 -3.86 -0.26
N ARG A 27 -5.41 -5.21 -0.24
CA ARG A 27 -4.96 -5.99 0.91
C ARG A 27 -3.48 -5.79 1.20
N ALA A 28 -2.64 -5.87 0.17
CA ALA A 28 -1.20 -5.70 0.33
C ALA A 28 -0.85 -4.30 0.83
N LEU A 29 -1.51 -3.28 0.30
CA LEU A 29 -1.39 -1.90 0.76
C LEU A 29 -1.80 -1.74 2.22
N GLY A 30 -2.88 -2.40 2.65
CA GLY A 30 -3.31 -2.44 4.05
C GLY A 30 -2.31 -3.11 4.98
N VAL A 31 -1.60 -4.14 4.53
CA VAL A 31 -0.53 -4.81 5.29
C VAL A 31 0.73 -3.93 5.38
N ILE A 32 1.16 -3.34 4.27
CA ILE A 32 2.29 -2.39 4.22
C ILE A 32 2.02 -1.21 5.15
N ALA A 33 0.79 -0.67 5.10
CA ALA A 33 0.33 0.37 6.00
C ALA A 33 0.43 0.02 7.49
N ARG A 34 0.13 -1.23 7.85
CA ARG A 34 0.20 -1.74 9.24
C ARG A 34 1.61 -2.08 9.68
N SER A 35 2.52 -2.41 8.75
CA SER A 35 3.91 -2.82 9.04
C SER A 35 4.82 -1.70 9.57
N GLY A 36 4.34 -0.45 9.59
CA GLY A 36 4.91 0.59 10.43
C GLY A 36 6.05 1.39 9.81
N ASN A 37 5.78 2.15 8.75
CA ASN A 37 6.32 3.50 8.62
C ASN A 37 5.45 4.39 7.69
N MET A 38 4.13 4.38 7.91
CA MET A 38 3.17 5.18 7.13
C MET A 38 3.47 6.68 7.12
N GLY A 39 4.16 7.20 8.14
CA GLY A 39 4.61 8.59 8.14
C GLY A 39 5.71 8.87 7.12
N GLU A 40 6.67 7.97 6.99
CA GLU A 40 7.71 8.08 5.99
C GLU A 40 7.15 7.89 4.57
N LEU A 41 6.28 6.89 4.38
CA LEU A 41 5.62 6.67 3.09
C LEU A 41 4.81 7.89 2.66
N ALA A 42 3.95 8.42 3.54
CA ALA A 42 3.17 9.63 3.30
C ALA A 42 4.07 10.82 2.90
N ARG A 43 5.20 10.99 3.59
CA ARG A 43 6.19 12.04 3.28
C ARG A 43 6.85 11.84 1.90
N ARG A 44 7.17 10.60 1.52
CA ARG A 44 7.78 10.26 0.22
C ARG A 44 6.81 10.46 -0.94
N VAL A 45 5.53 10.14 -0.76
CA VAL A 45 4.50 10.27 -1.82
C VAL A 45 3.77 11.62 -1.80
N GLY A 46 4.16 12.54 -0.92
CA GLY A 46 3.58 13.89 -0.85
C GLY A 46 2.14 13.93 -0.35
N MET A 47 1.70 12.93 0.42
CA MET A 47 0.35 12.86 0.98
C MET A 47 0.36 13.08 2.49
N SER A 48 -0.77 13.51 3.06
CA SER A 48 -0.97 13.45 4.50
C SER A 48 -1.19 12.00 4.93
N ARG A 49 -0.88 11.66 6.20
CA ARG A 49 -1.17 10.32 6.74
C ARG A 49 -2.65 9.95 6.57
N ASP A 50 -3.58 10.87 6.87
CA ASP A 50 -5.03 10.67 6.72
C ASP A 50 -5.44 10.48 5.26
N GLY A 51 -4.87 11.26 4.33
CA GLY A 51 -5.10 11.12 2.90
C GLY A 51 -4.60 9.79 2.36
N LEU A 52 -3.43 9.34 2.83
CA LEU A 52 -2.89 8.03 2.49
C LEU A 52 -3.77 6.89 3.06
N TYR A 53 -4.23 6.98 4.31
CA TYR A 53 -5.15 5.99 4.88
C TYR A 53 -6.49 5.92 4.12
N LYS A 54 -7.06 7.06 3.69
CA LYS A 54 -8.26 7.09 2.86
C LYS A 54 -8.05 6.44 1.50
N ALA A 55 -6.98 6.81 0.80
CA ALA A 55 -6.69 6.28 -0.53
C ALA A 55 -6.45 4.76 -0.54
N LEU A 56 -5.89 4.22 0.55
CA LEU A 56 -5.61 2.78 0.70
C LEU A 56 -6.73 2.00 1.41
N SER A 57 -7.83 2.67 1.74
CA SER A 57 -8.98 1.99 2.35
C SER A 57 -9.79 1.20 1.32
N ASP A 58 -10.55 0.25 1.80
CA ASP A 58 -11.54 -0.57 1.13
C ASP A 58 -12.69 0.23 0.48
N GLN A 59 -12.79 1.53 0.76
CA GLN A 59 -13.69 2.49 0.11
C GLN A 59 -12.91 3.66 -0.55
N GLY A 60 -11.58 3.54 -0.61
CA GLY A 60 -10.67 4.58 -1.05
C GLY A 60 -10.74 4.79 -2.56
N ASN A 61 -11.07 6.02 -2.97
CA ASN A 61 -10.95 6.44 -4.35
C ASN A 61 -9.71 7.35 -4.47
N PRO A 62 -8.60 6.90 -5.07
CA PRO A 62 -7.47 7.78 -5.34
C PRO A 62 -7.87 8.76 -6.44
N THR A 63 -8.33 9.95 -6.06
CA THR A 63 -8.49 11.10 -6.97
C THR A 63 -7.24 11.93 -7.01
#